data_AF-A0A242NFK1-F1
#
_entry.id   AF-A0A242NFK1-F1
#
_cell.length_a   1.000
_cell.length_b   1.000
_cell.length_c   1.000
_cell.angle_alpha   90.00
_cell.angle_beta   90.00
_cell.angle_gamma   90.00
#
_symmetry.space_group_name_H-M   'P 1'
#
loop_
_entity.id
_entity.type
_entity.pdbx_description
1 polymer ?
#
loop_
_entity_poly.entity_id
_entity_poly.type
_entity_poly.pdbx_seq_one_letter_code
_entity_poly.pdbx_strand_id
1 'polypeptide(L)'
;MYREILPVKQHAAANRFLKQLPELVASNPLCKRLKPFSLFVDIAPWTLIAQPHSLIANEFGITPQAALRRDNIIRQLLALHEPSLYQAILKLESTTPKVVIRQAQEFKSWLSELLNTSVMPCEYCSSMNTVRIGHRLNFRCRSCRRTFNPLKVHHLNELSHCHLWLPCIDLLVKGETCKTIHQKLGISVDTAGKWRLYFIWLMAYQGFAILANYCQAKRRKRYHQTWLVVKNDE
;
A
#
# COMPACT_ATOMS: atom_id res chain seq x y z
N MET A 1 -4.53 -10.87 16.62
CA MET A 1 -3.75 -10.19 15.55
C MET A 1 -2.56 -11.01 15.06
N TYR A 2 -1.46 -11.18 15.81
CA TYR A 2 -0.26 -11.85 15.23
C TYR A 2 -0.42 -13.36 14.96
N ARG A 3 -1.33 -14.04 15.67
CA ARG A 3 -1.58 -15.49 15.49
C ARG A 3 -2.11 -15.87 14.10
N GLU A 4 -2.69 -14.91 13.37
CA GLU A 4 -3.23 -15.11 12.02
C GLU A 4 -2.18 -14.93 10.90
N ILE A 5 -1.02 -14.36 11.25
CA ILE A 5 0.00 -13.94 10.30
C ILE A 5 1.32 -14.69 10.54
N LEU A 6 1.75 -14.79 11.81
CA LEU A 6 2.95 -15.54 12.15
C LEU A 6 2.70 -17.05 12.06
N PRO A 7 3.69 -17.83 11.57
CA PRO A 7 3.63 -19.29 11.64
C PRO A 7 3.36 -19.77 13.06
N VAL A 8 2.54 -20.82 13.23
CA VAL A 8 2.16 -21.36 14.56
C VAL A 8 3.37 -21.62 15.45
N LYS A 9 4.46 -22.15 14.87
CA LYS A 9 5.73 -22.39 15.58
C LYS A 9 6.35 -21.16 16.24
N GLN A 10 5.99 -19.95 15.79
CA GLN A 10 6.49 -18.68 16.32
C GLN A 10 5.59 -18.07 17.40
N HIS A 11 4.41 -18.63 17.67
CA HIS A 11 3.45 -18.03 18.60
C HIS A 11 3.96 -18.01 20.05
N ALA A 12 4.69 -19.05 20.46
CA ALA A 12 5.28 -19.12 21.79
C ALA A 12 6.37 -18.06 22.01
N ALA A 13 7.27 -17.89 21.04
CA ALA A 13 8.31 -16.86 21.05
C ALA A 13 7.70 -15.46 21.05
N ALA A 14 6.67 -15.23 20.24
CA ALA A 14 5.94 -13.95 20.21
C ALA A 14 5.29 -13.62 21.56
N ASN A 15 4.62 -14.57 22.20
CA ASN A 15 4.05 -14.37 23.54
C ASN A 15 5.13 -14.03 24.57
N ARG A 16 6.26 -14.76 24.55
CA ARG A 16 7.36 -14.54 25.49
C ARG A 16 7.96 -13.14 25.33
N PHE A 17 8.23 -12.73 24.09
CA PHE A 17 8.74 -11.40 23.79
C PHE A 17 7.81 -10.30 24.29
N LEU A 18 6.52 -10.37 23.93
CA LEU A 18 5.55 -9.34 24.32
C LEU A 18 5.40 -9.24 25.85
N LYS A 19 5.49 -10.37 26.57
CA LYS A 19 5.42 -10.39 28.04
C LYS A 19 6.65 -9.74 28.68
N GLN A 20 7.84 -9.93 28.12
CA GLN A 20 9.09 -9.37 28.63
C GLN A 20 9.32 -7.91 28.21
N LEU A 21 8.66 -7.47 27.13
CA LEU A 21 8.91 -6.18 26.50
C LEU A 21 8.82 -4.97 27.45
N PRO A 22 7.86 -4.85 28.38
CA PRO A 22 7.83 -3.72 29.30
C PRO A 22 9.13 -3.54 30.11
N GLU A 23 9.71 -4.65 30.58
CA GLU A 23 10.97 -4.66 31.33
C GLU A 23 12.18 -4.31 30.43
N LEU A 24 12.20 -4.84 29.21
CA LEU A 24 13.22 -4.53 28.20
C LEU A 24 13.18 -3.05 27.80
N VAL A 25 11.99 -2.47 27.68
CA VAL A 25 11.79 -1.05 27.37
C VAL A 25 12.25 -0.16 28.53
N ALA A 26 11.96 -0.54 29.77
CA ALA A 26 12.36 0.21 30.96
C ALA A 26 13.89 0.24 31.15
N SER A 27 14.56 -0.87 30.83
CA SER A 27 16.01 -1.02 30.98
C SER A 27 16.81 -0.43 29.82
N ASN A 28 16.23 -0.27 28.62
CA ASN A 28 16.96 0.21 27.44
C ASN A 28 17.07 1.76 27.38
N PRO A 29 18.30 2.33 27.34
CA PRO A 29 18.50 3.78 27.29
C PRO A 29 17.91 4.47 26.04
N LEU A 30 17.79 3.78 24.91
CA LEU A 30 17.23 4.35 23.68
C LEU A 30 15.73 4.59 23.81
N CYS A 31 15.02 3.72 24.54
CA CYS A 31 13.60 3.87 24.84
C CYS A 31 13.34 5.12 25.69
N LYS A 32 14.25 5.46 26.61
CA LYS A 32 14.16 6.65 27.49
C LYS A 32 14.05 7.98 26.76
N ARG A 33 14.51 8.03 25.51
CA ARG A 33 14.51 9.23 24.67
C ARG A 33 13.20 9.43 23.90
N LEU A 34 12.34 8.42 23.81
CA LEU A 34 11.13 8.44 22.97
C LEU A 34 9.86 8.29 23.81
N LYS A 35 9.24 9.42 24.18
CA LYS A 35 7.96 9.45 24.89
C LYS A 35 6.75 9.48 23.94
N PRO A 36 5.60 8.89 24.30
CA PRO A 36 5.36 8.08 25.51
C PRO A 36 5.95 6.66 25.40
N PHE A 37 6.24 6.07 26.55
CA PHE A 37 6.85 4.74 26.68
C PHE A 37 5.89 3.58 26.36
N SER A 38 4.60 3.75 26.70
CA SER A 38 3.56 2.75 26.43
C SER A 38 3.50 2.37 24.95
N LEU A 39 3.75 3.32 24.05
CA LEU A 39 3.73 3.08 22.61
C LEU A 39 4.72 2.01 22.14
N PHE A 40 5.80 1.72 22.87
CA PHE A 40 6.65 0.59 22.49
C PHE A 40 5.91 -0.74 22.65
N VAL A 41 5.15 -0.87 23.74
CA VAL A 41 4.34 -2.06 24.03
C VAL A 41 3.17 -2.13 23.05
N ASP A 42 2.52 -0.99 22.77
CA ASP A 42 1.37 -0.94 21.86
C ASP A 42 1.76 -1.22 20.40
N ILE A 43 2.94 -0.75 19.96
CA ILE A 43 3.45 -0.94 18.59
C ILE A 43 3.98 -2.36 18.39
N ALA A 44 4.54 -3.01 19.41
CA ALA A 44 5.23 -4.30 19.22
C ALA A 44 4.37 -5.40 18.58
N PRO A 45 3.08 -5.58 18.91
CA PRO A 45 2.20 -6.49 18.17
C PRO A 45 2.14 -6.22 16.67
N TRP A 46 2.25 -4.95 16.24
CA TRP A 46 2.29 -4.54 14.84
C TRP A 46 3.65 -4.83 14.19
N THR A 47 4.75 -4.68 14.94
CA THR A 47 6.10 -5.10 14.52
C THR A 47 6.14 -6.60 14.22
N LEU A 48 5.53 -7.42 15.07
CA LEU A 48 5.47 -8.88 14.92
C LEU A 48 4.77 -9.35 13.63
N ILE A 49 3.96 -8.49 13.03
CA ILE A 49 3.25 -8.77 11.77
C ILE A 49 3.72 -7.90 10.61
N ALA A 50 4.92 -7.32 10.71
CA ALA A 50 5.59 -6.61 9.63
C ALA A 50 4.77 -5.44 9.04
N GLN A 51 3.97 -4.75 9.86
CA GLN A 51 3.10 -3.68 9.37
C GLN A 51 3.90 -2.44 8.92
N PRO A 52 3.47 -1.73 7.87
CA PRO A 52 4.12 -0.51 7.44
C PRO A 52 4.08 0.58 8.52
N HIS A 53 5.18 1.34 8.65
CA HIS A 53 5.26 2.45 9.62
C HIS A 53 4.20 3.52 9.42
N SER A 54 3.70 3.72 8.19
CA SER A 54 2.59 4.63 7.90
C SER A 54 1.28 4.17 8.54
N LEU A 55 1.04 2.86 8.58
CA LEU A 55 -0.16 2.29 9.16
C LEU A 55 -0.09 2.32 10.69
N ILE A 56 1.07 1.94 11.25
CA ILE A 56 1.36 2.11 12.69
C ILE A 56 1.18 3.58 13.10
N ALA A 57 1.70 4.51 12.29
CA ALA A 57 1.57 5.94 12.52
C ALA A 57 0.11 6.41 12.56
N ASN A 58 -0.71 5.97 11.60
CA ASN A 58 -2.12 6.32 11.53
C ASN A 58 -2.90 5.76 12.73
N GLU A 59 -2.65 4.50 13.10
CA GLU A 59 -3.31 3.85 14.23
C GLU A 59 -3.04 4.57 15.55
N PHE A 60 -1.78 4.94 15.79
CA PHE A 60 -1.36 5.52 17.08
C PHE A 60 -1.29 7.05 17.08
N GLY A 61 -1.76 7.72 16.02
CA GLY A 61 -1.75 9.18 15.93
C GLY A 61 -0.35 9.80 15.99
N ILE A 62 0.67 9.11 15.47
CA ILE A 62 2.07 9.57 15.47
C ILE A 62 2.58 9.78 14.04
N THR A 63 3.73 10.42 13.89
CA THR A 63 4.35 10.57 12.57
C THR A 63 4.96 9.24 12.09
N PRO A 64 5.04 8.98 10.76
CA PRO A 64 5.71 7.79 10.23
C PRO A 64 7.17 7.64 10.69
N GLN A 65 7.86 8.76 10.90
CA GLN A 65 9.23 8.75 11.42
C GLN A 65 9.28 8.34 12.89
N ALA A 66 8.31 8.78 13.69
CA ALA A 66 8.19 8.39 15.10
C ALA A 66 7.82 6.90 15.25
N ALA A 67 6.99 6.36 14.36
CA ALA A 67 6.68 4.93 14.28
C ALA A 67 7.93 4.12 13.87
N LEU A 68 8.64 4.54 12.81
CA LEU A 68 9.88 3.91 12.34
C LEU A 68 10.94 3.82 13.46
N ARG A 69 11.20 4.92 14.17
CA ARG A 69 12.21 4.95 15.23
C ARG A 69 11.91 3.95 16.35
N ARG A 70 10.64 3.85 16.75
CA ARG A 70 10.21 2.88 17.78
C ARG A 70 10.28 1.45 17.28
N ASP A 71 9.75 1.21 16.09
CA ASP A 71 9.79 -0.10 15.44
C ASP A 71 11.23 -0.62 15.29
N ASN A 72 12.18 0.24 14.94
CA ASN A 72 13.60 -0.12 14.86
C ASN A 72 14.16 -0.59 16.21
N ILE A 73 13.82 0.08 17.31
CA ILE A 73 14.26 -0.33 18.64
C ILE A 73 13.60 -1.66 19.05
N ILE A 74 12.30 -1.82 18.80
CA ILE A 74 11.60 -3.09 19.05
C ILE A 74 12.24 -4.23 18.27
N ARG A 75 12.65 -3.99 17.01
CA ARG A 75 13.38 -4.96 16.18
C ARG A 75 14.76 -5.30 16.72
N GLN A 76 15.49 -4.32 17.25
CA GLN A 76 16.77 -4.58 17.91
C GLN A 76 16.58 -5.49 19.13
N LEU A 77 15.56 -5.21 19.95
CA LEU A 77 15.21 -6.06 21.08
C LEU A 77 14.77 -7.46 20.63
N LEU A 78 13.95 -7.57 19.58
CA LEU A 78 13.56 -8.86 18.98
C LEU A 78 14.78 -9.65 18.51
N ALA A 79 15.70 -9.01 17.78
CA ALA A 79 16.90 -9.67 17.27
C ALA A 79 17.79 -10.19 18.41
N LEU A 80 17.86 -9.46 19.52
CA LEU A 80 18.66 -9.82 20.69
C LEU A 80 18.04 -10.95 21.51
N HIS A 81 16.73 -10.89 21.77
CA HIS A 81 16.06 -11.79 22.71
C HIS A 81 15.31 -12.96 22.06
N GLU A 82 14.83 -12.80 20.82
CA GLU A 82 14.08 -13.82 20.07
C GLU A 82 14.52 -13.86 18.59
N PRO A 83 15.79 -14.24 18.28
CA PRO A 83 16.35 -14.14 16.93
C PRO A 83 15.63 -14.98 15.88
N SER A 84 15.11 -16.15 16.25
CA SER A 84 14.35 -17.02 15.33
C SER A 84 13.02 -16.40 14.90
N LEU A 85 12.34 -15.71 15.84
CA LEU A 85 11.14 -14.93 15.59
C LEU A 85 11.47 -13.71 14.73
N TYR A 86 12.55 -13.00 15.03
CA TYR A 86 13.02 -11.87 14.22
C TYR A 86 13.26 -12.29 12.76
N GLN A 87 13.92 -13.42 12.52
CA GLN A 87 14.11 -13.96 11.17
C GLN A 87 12.79 -14.31 10.48
N ALA A 88 11.81 -14.84 11.22
CA ALA A 88 10.48 -15.10 10.68
C ALA A 88 9.77 -13.80 10.27
N ILE A 89 9.91 -12.74 11.06
CA ILE A 89 9.34 -11.41 10.76
C ILE A 89 10.02 -10.79 9.54
N LEU A 90 11.35 -10.88 9.40
CA LEU A 90 12.05 -10.40 8.19
C LEU A 90 11.54 -11.10 6.92
N LYS A 91 11.27 -12.40 7.01
CA LYS A 91 10.63 -13.15 5.91
C LYS A 91 9.18 -12.73 5.68
N LEU A 92 8.47 -12.22 6.69
CA LEU A 92 7.17 -11.60 6.48
C LEU A 92 7.29 -10.25 5.78
N GLU A 93 8.31 -9.43 6.07
CA GLU A 93 8.51 -8.12 5.43
C GLU A 93 8.81 -8.19 3.92
N SER A 94 9.38 -9.32 3.48
CA SER A 94 9.54 -9.61 2.06
C SER A 94 8.23 -10.01 1.39
N THR A 95 7.22 -10.41 2.17
CA THR A 95 5.88 -10.78 1.67
C THR A 95 4.90 -9.61 1.77
N THR A 96 3.98 -9.53 0.80
CA THR A 96 2.94 -8.48 0.81
C THR A 96 1.84 -8.88 1.80
N PRO A 97 1.40 -8.01 2.73
CA PRO A 97 0.37 -8.35 3.69
C PRO A 97 -0.93 -8.84 3.03
N LYS A 98 -1.58 -9.87 3.59
CA LYS A 98 -2.82 -10.47 3.02
C LYS A 98 -3.91 -9.43 2.75
N VAL A 99 -4.10 -8.48 3.67
CA VAL A 99 -5.08 -7.38 3.50
C VAL A 99 -4.75 -6.47 2.31
N VAL A 100 -3.47 -6.22 2.04
CA VAL A 100 -3.03 -5.44 0.88
C VAL A 100 -3.27 -6.23 -0.41
N ILE A 101 -2.99 -7.54 -0.40
CA ILE A 101 -3.29 -8.41 -1.55
C ILE A 101 -4.78 -8.39 -1.86
N ARG A 102 -5.62 -8.55 -0.84
CA ARG A 102 -7.08 -8.51 -0.98
C ARG A 102 -7.55 -7.16 -1.54
N GLN A 103 -7.15 -6.04 -0.93
CA GLN A 103 -7.53 -4.71 -1.42
C GLN A 103 -7.00 -4.45 -2.84
N ALA A 104 -5.80 -4.92 -3.18
CA ALA A 104 -5.28 -4.80 -4.54
C ALA A 104 -6.11 -5.60 -5.56
N GLN A 105 -6.56 -6.80 -5.18
CA GLN A 105 -7.45 -7.60 -6.03
C GLN A 105 -8.81 -6.93 -6.19
N GLU A 106 -9.45 -6.50 -5.10
CA GLU A 106 -10.73 -5.80 -5.11
C GLU A 106 -10.68 -4.52 -5.95
N PHE A 107 -9.64 -3.70 -5.77
CA PHE A 107 -9.45 -2.48 -6.57
C PHE A 107 -9.25 -2.78 -8.05
N LYS A 108 -8.47 -3.82 -8.40
CA LYS A 108 -8.27 -4.22 -9.79
C LYS A 108 -9.54 -4.79 -10.41
N SER A 109 -10.32 -5.57 -9.67
CA SER A 109 -11.62 -6.09 -10.13
C SER A 109 -12.58 -4.94 -10.42
N TRP A 110 -12.72 -4.00 -9.49
CA TRP A 110 -13.52 -2.79 -9.68
C TRP A 110 -13.09 -1.99 -10.93
N LEU A 111 -11.78 -1.75 -11.08
CA LEU A 111 -11.27 -1.01 -12.24
C LEU A 111 -11.49 -1.77 -13.56
N SER A 112 -11.34 -3.09 -13.55
CA SER A 112 -11.60 -3.95 -14.70
C SER A 112 -13.07 -3.93 -15.09
N GLU A 113 -13.98 -4.05 -14.12
CA GLU A 113 -15.44 -3.97 -14.35
C GLU A 113 -15.84 -2.63 -14.95
N LEU A 114 -15.32 -1.52 -14.40
CA LEU A 114 -15.54 -0.18 -14.94
C LEU A 114 -15.07 -0.09 -16.41
N LEU A 115 -13.85 -0.53 -16.72
CA LEU A 115 -13.30 -0.48 -18.07
C LEU A 115 -14.01 -1.39 -19.07
N ASN A 116 -14.59 -2.50 -18.60
CA ASN A 116 -15.32 -3.47 -19.41
C ASN A 116 -16.82 -3.21 -19.46
N THR A 117 -17.32 -2.17 -18.78
CA THR A 117 -18.74 -1.82 -18.80
C THR A 117 -19.20 -1.57 -20.25
N SER A 118 -20.25 -2.27 -20.65
CA SER A 118 -20.85 -2.22 -21.99
C SER A 118 -22.17 -1.47 -22.03
N VAL A 119 -22.85 -1.35 -20.88
CA VAL A 119 -24.13 -0.67 -20.72
C VAL A 119 -24.06 0.21 -19.48
N MET A 120 -24.52 1.46 -19.58
CA MET A 120 -24.58 2.38 -18.45
C MET A 120 -25.78 3.32 -18.58
N PRO A 121 -26.56 3.58 -17.51
CA PRO A 121 -27.62 4.59 -17.56
C PRO A 121 -27.07 5.96 -17.95
N CYS A 122 -27.83 6.71 -18.73
CA CYS A 122 -27.42 8.05 -19.13
C CYS A 122 -27.37 8.99 -17.93
N GLU A 123 -26.24 9.66 -17.73
CA GLU A 123 -26.05 10.67 -16.66
C GLU A 123 -27.01 11.88 -16.75
N TYR A 124 -27.65 12.11 -17.90
CA TYR A 124 -28.53 13.27 -18.12
C TYR A 124 -30.02 12.98 -18.09
N CYS A 125 -30.44 11.76 -18.44
CA CYS A 125 -31.86 11.40 -18.53
C CYS A 125 -32.18 10.01 -18.00
N SER A 126 -31.21 9.33 -17.38
CA SER A 126 -31.34 8.00 -16.77
C SER A 126 -31.77 6.86 -17.71
N SER A 127 -31.94 7.13 -19.01
CA SER A 127 -32.26 6.13 -20.02
C SER A 127 -31.16 5.05 -20.11
N MET A 128 -31.59 3.78 -20.16
CA MET A 128 -30.71 2.63 -20.41
C MET A 128 -30.38 2.44 -21.90
N ASN A 129 -30.97 3.24 -22.79
CA ASN A 129 -30.71 3.18 -24.23
C ASN A 129 -29.40 3.91 -24.56
N THR A 130 -28.28 3.34 -24.11
CA THR A 130 -26.93 3.87 -24.32
C THR A 130 -26.07 2.88 -25.08
N VAL A 131 -25.11 3.40 -25.84
CA VAL A 131 -24.12 2.59 -26.56
C VAL A 131 -22.73 3.08 -26.23
N ARG A 132 -21.82 2.13 -25.97
CA ARG A 132 -20.39 2.43 -25.83
C ARG A 132 -19.82 2.88 -27.17
N ILE A 133 -19.03 3.94 -27.15
CA ILE A 133 -18.39 4.52 -28.33
C ILE A 133 -16.90 4.76 -28.12
N GLY A 134 -16.11 4.54 -29.17
CA GLY A 134 -14.67 4.76 -29.17
C GLY A 134 -13.88 3.78 -28.27
N HIS A 135 -12.56 3.98 -28.24
CA HIS A 135 -11.65 3.12 -27.48
C HIS A 135 -11.63 3.44 -25.98
N ARG A 136 -11.81 4.71 -25.60
CA ARG A 136 -11.98 5.11 -24.20
C ARG A 136 -13.42 4.85 -23.77
N LEU A 137 -13.65 4.56 -22.48
CA LEU A 137 -14.96 4.33 -21.90
C LEU A 137 -15.86 5.58 -22.03
N ASN A 138 -16.52 5.73 -23.17
CA ASN A 138 -17.49 6.78 -23.45
C ASN A 138 -18.79 6.13 -23.90
N PHE A 139 -19.89 6.78 -23.60
CA PHE A 139 -21.23 6.33 -23.95
C PHE A 139 -21.98 7.44 -24.67
N ARG A 140 -22.77 7.06 -25.66
CA ARG A 140 -23.77 7.94 -26.29
C ARG A 140 -25.16 7.44 -25.94
N CYS A 141 -25.99 8.31 -25.38
CA CYS A 141 -27.39 8.01 -25.16
C CYS A 141 -28.17 8.18 -26.46
N ARG A 142 -28.98 7.18 -26.84
CA ARG A 142 -29.84 7.25 -28.03
C ARG A 142 -31.13 8.06 -27.76
N SER A 143 -31.58 8.14 -26.52
CA SER A 143 -32.76 8.93 -26.14
C SER A 143 -32.50 10.43 -26.17
N CYS A 144 -31.50 10.93 -25.43
CA CYS A 144 -31.21 12.37 -25.36
C CYS A 144 -30.06 12.83 -26.27
N ARG A 145 -29.44 11.91 -27.02
CA ARG A 145 -28.32 12.13 -27.97
C ARG A 145 -27.02 12.68 -27.37
N ARG A 146 -26.94 12.86 -26.04
CA ARG A 146 -25.74 13.35 -25.34
C ARG A 146 -24.70 12.24 -25.14
N THR A 147 -23.43 12.65 -25.09
CA THR A 147 -22.28 11.80 -24.78
C THR A 147 -21.84 12.04 -23.34
N PHE A 148 -21.46 10.96 -22.65
CA PHE A 148 -20.92 11.03 -21.29
C PHE A 148 -19.76 10.04 -21.12
N ASN A 149 -18.93 10.30 -20.11
CA ASN A 149 -17.73 9.52 -19.83
C ASN A 149 -17.69 9.22 -18.33
N PRO A 150 -17.95 7.96 -17.94
CA PRO A 150 -18.02 7.57 -16.53
C PRO A 150 -16.68 7.73 -15.78
N LEU A 151 -15.57 7.76 -16.52
CA LEU A 151 -14.24 7.96 -15.95
C LEU A 151 -14.06 9.37 -15.36
N LYS A 152 -14.90 10.35 -15.76
CA LYS A 152 -14.84 11.72 -15.24
C LYS A 152 -15.08 11.79 -13.74
N VAL A 153 -16.00 10.98 -13.21
CA VAL A 153 -16.32 10.94 -11.78
C VAL A 153 -15.11 10.51 -10.94
N HIS A 154 -14.18 9.78 -11.55
CA HIS A 154 -12.97 9.28 -10.90
C HIS A 154 -11.69 9.99 -11.38
N HIS A 155 -11.84 11.08 -12.15
CA HIS A 155 -10.75 11.81 -12.82
C HIS A 155 -9.82 10.92 -13.69
N LEU A 156 -10.30 9.73 -14.09
CA LEU A 156 -9.56 8.78 -14.91
C LEU A 156 -9.57 9.17 -16.40
N ASN A 157 -10.47 10.06 -16.82
CA ASN A 157 -10.54 10.58 -18.19
C ASN A 157 -9.27 11.37 -18.60
N GLU A 158 -8.51 11.87 -17.62
CA GLU A 158 -7.27 12.63 -17.82
C GLU A 158 -6.03 11.74 -17.99
N LEU A 159 -6.20 10.42 -17.83
CA LEU A 159 -5.14 9.45 -17.96
C LEU A 159 -5.19 8.79 -19.35
N SER A 160 -4.03 8.62 -19.96
CA SER A 160 -3.85 7.92 -21.23
C SER A 160 -3.65 6.42 -21.02
N HIS A 161 -3.60 5.63 -22.11
CA HIS A 161 -3.21 4.20 -22.12
C HIS A 161 -3.93 3.31 -21.10
N CYS A 162 -5.27 3.30 -21.12
CA CYS A 162 -6.08 2.55 -20.14
C CYS A 162 -5.76 1.06 -20.04
N HIS A 163 -5.28 0.45 -21.12
CA HIS A 163 -4.85 -0.96 -21.13
C HIS A 163 -3.63 -1.25 -20.23
N LEU A 164 -2.85 -0.23 -19.85
CA LEU A 164 -1.67 -0.37 -18.99
C LEU A 164 -1.95 -0.04 -17.51
N TRP A 165 -3.17 0.36 -17.17
CA TRP A 165 -3.49 0.76 -15.79
C TRP A 165 -3.40 -0.41 -14.82
N LEU A 166 -3.97 -1.57 -15.14
CA LEU A 166 -3.90 -2.76 -14.30
C LEU A 166 -2.43 -3.23 -14.06
N PRO A 167 -1.57 -3.35 -15.10
CA PRO A 167 -0.14 -3.56 -14.91
C PRO A 167 0.53 -2.51 -14.03
N CYS A 168 0.15 -1.24 -14.16
CA CYS A 168 0.69 -0.17 -13.31
C CYS A 168 0.35 -0.41 -11.84
N ILE A 169 -0.88 -0.82 -11.51
CA ILE A 169 -1.28 -1.14 -10.14
C ILE A 169 -0.38 -2.23 -9.55
N ASP A 170 -0.09 -3.29 -10.31
CA ASP A 170 0.78 -4.37 -9.85
C ASP A 170 2.21 -3.88 -9.53
N LEU A 171 2.73 -2.93 -10.31
CA LEU A 171 4.03 -2.32 -10.06
C LEU A 171 4.01 -1.39 -8.84
N LEU A 172 2.91 -0.66 -8.60
CA LEU A 172 2.73 0.16 -7.41
C LEU A 172 2.70 -0.69 -6.14
N VAL A 173 2.01 -1.84 -6.17
CA VAL A 173 1.98 -2.80 -5.05
C VAL A 173 3.38 -3.37 -4.79
N LYS A 174 4.16 -3.62 -5.83
CA LYS A 174 5.57 -4.04 -5.69
C LYS A 174 6.48 -2.92 -5.16
N GLY A 175 6.00 -1.68 -5.11
CA GLY A 175 6.76 -0.51 -4.66
C GLY A 175 7.78 0.00 -5.67
N GLU A 176 7.57 -0.29 -6.96
CA GLU A 176 8.51 0.09 -8.02
C GLU A 176 8.59 1.61 -8.20
N THR A 177 9.75 2.08 -8.65
CA THR A 177 9.96 3.52 -8.91
C THR A 177 9.30 3.95 -10.22
N CYS A 178 9.04 5.26 -10.39
CA CYS A 178 8.52 5.78 -11.67
C CYS A 178 9.46 5.48 -12.84
N LYS A 179 10.79 5.44 -12.62
CA LYS A 179 11.77 5.02 -13.62
C LYS A 179 11.56 3.57 -14.04
N THR A 180 11.38 2.67 -13.07
CA THR A 180 11.12 1.25 -13.33
C THR A 180 9.77 1.02 -14.01
N ILE A 181 8.73 1.77 -13.62
CA ILE A 181 7.41 1.72 -14.27
C ILE A 181 7.51 2.18 -15.72
N HIS A 182 8.23 3.28 -15.99
CA HIS A 182 8.52 3.74 -17.35
C HIS A 182 9.15 2.63 -18.19
N GLN A 183 10.23 2.01 -17.70
CA GLN A 183 10.94 0.94 -18.42
C GLN A 183 10.04 -0.29 -18.68
N LYS A 184 9.24 -0.70 -17.69
CA LYS A 184 8.40 -1.91 -17.80
C LYS A 184 7.15 -1.71 -18.66
N LEU A 185 6.59 -0.50 -18.70
CA LEU A 185 5.33 -0.22 -19.39
C LEU A 185 5.49 0.62 -20.67
N GLY A 186 6.69 1.11 -20.98
CA GLY A 186 6.95 1.91 -22.17
C GLY A 186 6.27 3.30 -22.18
N ILE A 187 5.93 3.84 -21.01
CA ILE A 187 5.29 5.16 -20.85
C ILE A 187 6.30 6.19 -20.32
N SER A 188 6.12 7.49 -20.56
CA SER A 188 7.05 8.50 -20.02
C SER A 188 7.11 8.49 -18.49
N VAL A 189 8.24 8.91 -17.91
CA VAL A 189 8.41 9.00 -16.44
C VAL A 189 7.37 9.95 -15.83
N ASP A 190 7.04 11.05 -16.51
CA ASP A 190 5.99 11.99 -16.10
C ASP A 190 4.61 11.33 -16.10
N THR A 191 4.30 10.51 -17.12
CA THR A 191 3.06 9.73 -17.16
C THR A 191 2.99 8.76 -15.98
N ALA A 192 4.08 8.03 -15.71
CA ALA A 192 4.17 7.15 -14.55
C ALA A 192 4.02 7.91 -13.22
N GLY A 193 4.58 9.13 -13.13
CA GLY A 193 4.42 10.03 -12.00
C GLY A 193 2.98 10.47 -11.78
N LYS A 194 2.32 10.93 -12.84
CA LYS A 194 0.89 11.32 -12.84
C LYS A 194 0.01 10.14 -12.44
N TRP A 195 0.15 8.98 -13.09
CA TRP A 195 -0.65 7.79 -12.78
C TRP A 195 -0.51 7.37 -11.33
N ARG A 196 0.71 7.38 -10.79
CA ARG A 196 0.94 7.05 -9.39
C ARG A 196 0.14 7.95 -8.46
N LEU A 197 0.16 9.26 -8.67
CA LEU A 197 -0.58 10.20 -7.82
C LEU A 197 -2.09 9.92 -7.88
N TYR A 198 -2.62 9.78 -9.10
CA TYR A 198 -4.06 9.53 -9.31
C TYR A 198 -4.50 8.19 -8.73
N PHE A 199 -3.76 7.10 -8.98
CA PHE A 199 -4.14 5.79 -8.46
C PHE A 199 -4.03 5.70 -6.95
N ILE A 200 -3.02 6.32 -6.34
CA ILE A 200 -2.92 6.36 -4.87
C ILE A 200 -4.11 7.13 -4.27
N TRP A 201 -4.46 8.29 -4.85
CA TRP A 201 -5.63 9.05 -4.43
C TRP A 201 -6.92 8.22 -4.62
N LEU A 202 -7.09 7.61 -5.79
CA LEU A 202 -8.29 6.85 -6.15
C LEU A 202 -8.46 5.59 -5.29
N MET A 203 -7.38 4.88 -4.96
CA MET A 203 -7.42 3.78 -4.01
C MET A 203 -7.98 4.24 -2.66
N ALA A 204 -7.49 5.36 -2.12
CA ALA A 204 -7.97 5.90 -0.86
C ALA A 204 -9.45 6.34 -0.97
N TYR A 205 -9.82 7.02 -2.05
CA TYR A 205 -11.18 7.47 -2.33
C TYR A 205 -12.18 6.31 -2.41
N GLN A 206 -11.78 5.18 -2.99
CA GLN A 206 -12.60 3.96 -3.10
C GLN A 206 -12.59 3.09 -1.81
N GLY A 207 -12.02 3.57 -0.70
CA GLY A 207 -11.99 2.85 0.58
C GLY A 207 -10.81 1.89 0.76
N PHE A 208 -9.87 1.84 -0.18
CA PHE A 208 -8.66 1.02 -0.12
C PHE A 208 -7.48 1.78 0.51
N ALA A 209 -7.71 2.45 1.65
CA ALA A 209 -6.71 3.29 2.31
C ALA A 209 -5.44 2.52 2.72
N ILE A 210 -5.57 1.26 3.15
CA ILE A 210 -4.45 0.40 3.53
C ILE A 210 -3.54 0.13 2.33
N LEU A 211 -4.12 -0.19 1.16
CA LEU A 211 -3.40 -0.36 -0.10
C LEU A 211 -2.68 0.92 -0.51
N ALA A 212 -3.37 2.07 -0.49
CA ALA A 212 -2.78 3.37 -0.84
C ALA A 212 -1.56 3.69 0.04
N ASN A 213 -1.70 3.52 1.35
CA ASN A 213 -0.63 3.75 2.33
C ASN A 213 0.53 2.76 2.16
N TYR A 214 0.24 1.49 1.84
CA TYR A 214 1.25 0.48 1.57
C TYR A 214 2.08 0.82 0.33
N CYS A 215 1.44 1.16 -0.80
CA CYS A 215 2.12 1.55 -2.03
C CYS A 215 3.06 2.76 -1.81
N GLN A 216 2.62 3.75 -1.05
CA GLN A 216 3.45 4.91 -0.68
C GLN A 216 4.67 4.52 0.16
N ALA A 217 4.48 3.69 1.18
CA ALA A 217 5.55 3.26 2.09
C ALA A 217 6.56 2.34 1.39
N LYS A 218 6.08 1.36 0.60
CA LYS A 218 6.93 0.39 -0.11
C LYS A 218 7.84 1.09 -1.12
N ARG A 219 7.33 2.10 -1.85
CA ARG A 219 8.14 2.93 -2.75
C ARG A 219 9.27 3.65 -2.03
N ARG A 220 9.02 4.24 -0.86
CA ARG A 220 10.08 4.92 -0.08
C ARG A 220 11.19 3.95 0.31
N LYS A 221 10.84 2.73 0.74
CA LYS A 221 11.81 1.66 1.01
C LYS A 221 12.62 1.30 -0.25
N ARG A 222 11.96 1.11 -1.40
CA ARG A 222 12.61 0.76 -2.67
C ARG A 222 13.56 1.85 -3.15
N TYR A 223 13.16 3.12 -3.09
CA TYR A 223 14.00 4.25 -3.46
C TYR A 223 15.28 4.33 -2.61
N HIS A 224 15.15 4.14 -1.29
CA HIS A 224 16.29 4.08 -0.38
C HIS A 224 17.24 2.92 -0.70
N GLN A 225 16.70 1.74 -1.02
CA GLN A 225 17.51 0.59 -1.43
C GLN A 225 18.26 0.85 -2.74
N THR A 226 17.59 1.38 -3.77
CA THR A 226 18.23 1.71 -5.05
C THR A 226 19.33 2.75 -4.89
N TRP A 227 19.13 3.75 -4.03
CA TRP A 227 20.15 4.76 -3.76
C TRP A 227 21.38 4.21 -3.03
N LEU A 228 21.18 3.28 -2.08
CA LEU A 228 22.29 2.60 -1.40
C LEU A 228 23.09 1.69 -2.32
N VAL A 229 22.43 1.00 -3.27
CA VAL A 229 23.12 0.15 -4.25
C VAL A 229 24.01 1.01 -5.15
N VAL A 230 23.48 2.10 -5.71
CA VAL A 230 24.26 3.02 -6.55
C VAL A 230 25.49 3.58 -5.82
N LYS A 231 25.39 3.85 -4.52
CA LYS A 231 26.50 4.36 -3.71
C LYS A 231 27.60 3.34 -3.39
N ASN A 232 27.31 2.04 -3.48
CA ASN A 232 28.28 0.99 -3.18
C ASN A 232 28.98 0.46 -4.43
N ASP A 233 28.51 0.87 -5.62
CA ASP A 233 29.09 0.54 -6.92
C ASP A 233 29.95 1.70 -7.51
N GLU A 234 30.17 2.76 -6.72
CA GLU A 234 31.07 3.91 -6.98
C GLU A 234 32.30 3.85 -6.07
#